data_AF-A0A8H3MET2-F1
#
_entry.id   AF-A0A8H3MET2-F1
#
_cell.length_a   1.000
_cell.length_b   1.000
_cell.length_c   1.000
_cell.angle_alpha   90.00
_cell.angle_beta   90.00
_cell.angle_gamma   90.00
#
_symmetry.space_group_name_H-M   'P 1'
#
loop_
_entity.id
_entity.type
_entity.pdbx_description
1 polymer ?
#
loop_
_entity_poly.entity_id
_entity_poly.type
_entity_poly.pdbx_seq_one_letter_code
_entity_poly.pdbx_strand_id
1 'polypeptide(L)'
;MKKEHPEKKKIQKEYREVLSALNRKVKDHDHISGKFRGPAHDACNKKLRIGSFETKVPLICHNFRGFQYMGMGLDKLVECLGGKIEKFTLTVRYFTEKDYSIDKIKLFFRKGVFPYDWINAWEKFDRTSLPHRKDFYSLLSQQNISKEDYEHAQKVWQIFEMKNFEEYHDLYLETDVLLLADVFMNYTIMCLKDDGLDPSHYISAPGMFNDSLYKSSGVELKLMTNMDEYLTVKNGIRGGMTMTSHRYAKANNPQCPDYKSNNPNSWIMYEDMNALYSGAMTQYMPIEILGKVAPEKIPDIQSIAPDTEIGYTLEVDLEVPVHLHDFFADYPLAPEKQIVPEDWLSLYNEKTT
;
A
#
# COMPACT_ATOMS: atom_id res chain seq x y z
N MET A 1 -66.60 -32.31 13.13
CA MET A 1 -65.19 -32.73 13.11
C MET A 1 -64.94 -33.68 11.94
N LYS A 2 -64.44 -33.18 10.80
CA LYS A 2 -64.12 -34.05 9.65
C LYS A 2 -62.86 -34.85 9.99
N LYS A 3 -62.97 -36.18 10.02
CA LYS A 3 -61.83 -37.09 10.23
C LYS A 3 -60.76 -36.79 9.16
N GLU A 4 -59.57 -36.39 9.59
CA GLU A 4 -58.43 -36.28 8.68
C GLU A 4 -58.19 -37.63 7.99
N HIS A 5 -58.15 -37.60 6.65
CA HIS A 5 -58.00 -38.78 5.80
C HIS A 5 -56.72 -39.55 6.18
N PRO A 6 -56.77 -40.89 6.40
CA PRO A 6 -55.60 -41.70 6.76
C PRO A 6 -54.40 -41.54 5.80
N GLU A 7 -54.68 -41.33 4.52
CA GLU A 7 -53.67 -41.07 3.49
C GLU A 7 -52.92 -39.76 3.71
N LYS A 8 -53.58 -38.71 4.20
CA LYS A 8 -52.94 -37.41 4.45
C LYS A 8 -51.92 -37.51 5.60
N LYS A 9 -52.22 -38.31 6.62
CA LYS A 9 -51.27 -38.61 7.72
C LYS A 9 -50.10 -39.48 7.26
N LYS A 10 -50.35 -40.44 6.34
CA LYS A 10 -49.29 -41.27 5.76
C LYS A 10 -48.32 -40.43 4.90
N ILE A 11 -48.86 -39.57 4.03
CA ILE A 11 -48.08 -38.65 3.20
C ILE A 11 -47.29 -37.65 4.06
N GLN A 12 -47.89 -37.08 5.12
CA GLN A 12 -47.16 -36.20 6.04
C GLN A 12 -46.03 -36.92 6.79
N LYS A 13 -46.21 -38.21 7.12
CA LYS A 13 -45.18 -39.02 7.77
C LYS A 13 -44.03 -39.30 6.82
N GLU A 14 -44.31 -39.76 5.59
CA GLU A 14 -43.29 -39.96 4.55
C GLU A 14 -42.54 -38.65 4.24
N TYR A 15 -43.25 -37.52 4.14
CA TYR A 15 -42.63 -36.22 3.90
C TYR A 15 -41.70 -35.79 5.04
N ARG A 16 -42.07 -36.04 6.31
CA ARG A 16 -41.21 -35.78 7.48
C ARG A 16 -39.98 -36.69 7.52
N GLU A 17 -40.14 -37.96 7.16
CA GLU A 17 -39.03 -38.93 7.11
C GLU A 17 -38.02 -38.54 6.02
N VAL A 18 -38.49 -38.11 4.84
CA VAL A 18 -37.65 -37.60 3.75
C VAL A 18 -36.95 -36.29 4.14
N LEU A 19 -37.66 -35.34 4.78
CA LEU A 19 -37.06 -34.10 5.29
C LEU A 19 -36.01 -34.36 6.40
N SER A 20 -36.26 -35.34 7.26
CA SER A 20 -35.31 -35.74 8.31
C SER A 20 -34.05 -36.37 7.72
N ALA A 21 -34.17 -37.13 6.63
CA ALA A 21 -33.04 -37.70 5.92
C ALA A 21 -32.20 -36.62 5.21
N LEU A 22 -32.85 -35.59 4.64
CA LEU A 22 -32.20 -34.44 4.00
C LEU A 22 -31.51 -33.50 5.02
N ASN A 23 -32.08 -33.34 6.21
CA ASN A 23 -31.54 -32.50 7.29
C ASN A 23 -30.77 -33.28 8.35
N ARG A 24 -30.11 -34.39 7.96
CA ARG A 24 -29.27 -35.17 8.87
C ARG A 24 -28.23 -34.26 9.54
N LYS A 25 -28.33 -34.10 10.86
CA LYS A 25 -27.36 -33.31 11.64
C LYS A 25 -26.08 -34.11 11.82
N VAL A 26 -24.95 -33.47 11.55
CA VAL A 26 -23.60 -34.02 11.67
C VAL A 26 -22.72 -33.10 12.49
N LYS A 27 -21.60 -33.65 12.98
CA LYS A 27 -20.58 -32.91 13.72
C LYS A 27 -19.85 -31.95 12.77
N ASP A 28 -20.00 -30.65 12.98
CA ASP A 28 -19.19 -29.62 12.32
C ASP A 28 -17.90 -29.37 13.10
N HIS A 29 -16.81 -29.17 12.38
CA HIS A 29 -15.50 -28.91 12.94
C HIS A 29 -14.71 -27.96 12.05
N ASP A 30 -13.76 -27.27 12.66
CA ASP A 30 -12.79 -26.48 11.95
C ASP A 30 -11.91 -27.40 11.08
N HIS A 31 -11.93 -27.22 9.76
CA HIS A 31 -11.18 -28.06 8.83
C HIS A 31 -9.66 -27.79 8.83
N ILE A 32 -9.19 -26.74 9.52
CA ILE A 32 -7.77 -26.39 9.66
C ILE A 32 -7.23 -26.86 11.02
N SER A 33 -7.96 -26.60 12.11
CA SER A 33 -7.53 -26.92 13.48
C SER A 33 -8.15 -28.21 14.06
N GLY A 34 -9.14 -28.80 13.39
CA GLY A 34 -9.84 -30.02 13.84
C GLY A 34 -10.81 -29.82 15.01
N LYS A 35 -10.91 -28.60 15.57
CA LYS A 35 -11.74 -28.31 16.75
C LYS A 35 -13.23 -28.36 16.42
N PHE A 36 -14.03 -28.92 17.33
CA PHE A 36 -15.49 -28.96 17.19
C PHE A 36 -16.10 -27.55 17.25
N ARG A 37 -17.01 -27.24 16.31
CA ARG A 37 -17.69 -25.93 16.24
C ARG A 37 -19.17 -25.99 16.61
N GLY A 38 -19.85 -27.09 16.25
CA GLY A 38 -21.27 -27.27 16.54
C GLY A 38 -21.93 -28.35 15.68
N PRO A 39 -23.25 -28.52 15.75
CA PRO A 39 -23.99 -29.37 14.83
C PRO A 39 -24.38 -28.62 13.54
N ALA A 40 -24.21 -29.24 12.37
CA ALA A 40 -24.64 -28.69 11.07
C ALA A 40 -25.43 -29.73 10.25
N HIS A 41 -26.18 -29.31 9.23
CA HIS A 41 -26.77 -30.27 8.28
C HIS A 41 -25.67 -30.90 7.41
N ASP A 42 -25.76 -32.21 7.13
CA ASP A 42 -24.78 -32.96 6.33
C ASP A 42 -24.51 -32.30 4.97
N ALA A 43 -25.57 -31.84 4.30
CA ALA A 43 -25.47 -31.14 3.02
C ALA A 43 -24.79 -29.77 3.13
N CYS A 44 -25.06 -29.01 4.20
CA CYS A 44 -24.40 -27.72 4.44
C CYS A 44 -22.93 -27.91 4.78
N ASN A 45 -22.60 -28.91 5.59
CA ASN A 45 -21.23 -29.26 5.98
C ASN A 45 -20.39 -29.65 4.74
N LYS A 46 -20.94 -30.48 3.85
CA LYS A 46 -20.26 -30.89 2.60
C LYS A 46 -20.06 -29.77 1.57
N LYS A 47 -20.81 -28.66 1.67
CA LYS A 47 -20.66 -27.49 0.79
C LYS A 47 -19.50 -26.59 1.21
N LEU A 48 -19.12 -26.59 2.49
CA LEU A 48 -17.96 -25.86 2.98
C LEU A 48 -16.69 -26.68 2.76
N ARG A 49 -16.03 -26.50 1.61
CA ARG A 49 -14.75 -27.15 1.31
C ARG A 49 -13.59 -26.21 1.61
N ILE A 50 -13.06 -26.30 2.82
CA ILE A 50 -11.82 -25.61 3.20
C ILE A 50 -10.75 -26.70 3.32
N GLY A 51 -10.01 -26.92 2.24
CA GLY A 51 -8.83 -27.80 2.23
C GLY A 51 -7.60 -27.00 1.85
N SER A 52 -6.44 -27.32 2.42
CA SER A 52 -5.15 -26.69 2.09
C SER A 52 -4.77 -26.78 0.61
N PHE A 53 -5.29 -27.78 -0.11
CA PHE A 53 -5.07 -27.99 -1.54
C PHE A 53 -6.25 -27.59 -2.46
N GLU A 54 -7.46 -27.41 -1.90
CA GLU A 54 -8.66 -27.06 -2.68
C GLU A 54 -8.97 -25.55 -2.63
N THR A 55 -8.58 -24.89 -1.53
CA THR A 55 -8.71 -23.44 -1.39
C THR A 55 -7.60 -22.78 -2.18
N LYS A 56 -7.79 -22.62 -3.49
CA LYS A 56 -6.96 -21.72 -4.28
C LYS A 56 -7.14 -20.31 -3.70
N VAL A 57 -6.17 -19.83 -2.93
CA VAL A 57 -6.07 -18.41 -2.60
C VAL A 57 -5.71 -17.73 -3.93
N PRO A 58 -6.61 -16.95 -4.56
CA PRO A 58 -6.22 -16.19 -5.72
C PRO A 58 -5.20 -15.15 -5.26
N LEU A 59 -3.93 -15.40 -5.54
CA LEU A 59 -2.88 -14.40 -5.36
C LEU A 59 -3.03 -13.41 -6.51
N ILE A 60 -3.91 -12.42 -6.32
CA ILE A 60 -4.04 -11.31 -7.27
C ILE A 60 -2.88 -10.36 -6.98
N CYS A 61 -1.72 -10.62 -7.61
CA CYS A 61 -0.58 -9.71 -7.60
C CYS A 61 -0.87 -8.53 -8.54
N HIS A 62 -1.53 -7.49 -8.03
CA HIS A 62 -1.62 -6.21 -8.75
C HIS A 62 -0.38 -5.36 -8.43
N ASN A 63 0.59 -5.36 -9.35
CA ASN A 63 1.74 -4.44 -9.40
C ASN A 63 2.66 -4.38 -8.17
N PHE A 64 2.59 -5.34 -7.24
CA PHE A 64 3.38 -5.35 -6.00
C PHE A 64 3.35 -4.02 -5.22
N ARG A 65 2.32 -3.17 -5.39
CA ARG A 65 2.30 -1.78 -4.89
C ARG A 65 2.46 -1.67 -3.36
N GLY A 66 2.14 -2.73 -2.61
CA GLY A 66 2.34 -2.82 -1.16
C GLY A 66 3.58 -3.62 -0.72
N PHE A 67 4.36 -4.15 -1.66
CA PHE A 67 5.56 -4.98 -1.43
C PHE A 67 6.85 -4.29 -1.86
N GLN A 68 6.76 -3.02 -2.27
CA GLN A 68 7.91 -2.27 -2.78
C GLN A 68 8.87 -1.90 -1.64
N TYR A 69 10.12 -2.33 -1.74
CA TYR A 69 11.24 -1.78 -0.97
C TYR A 69 11.63 -0.39 -1.45
N MET A 70 11.40 -0.12 -2.73
CA MET A 70 11.81 1.09 -3.40
C MET A 70 10.63 1.62 -4.21
N GLY A 71 10.03 2.72 -3.74
CA GLY A 71 8.80 3.29 -4.32
C GLY A 71 9.03 4.21 -5.54
N MET A 72 10.27 4.36 -5.98
CA MET A 72 10.67 5.27 -7.06
C MET A 72 11.01 4.51 -8.34
N GLY A 73 10.91 5.18 -9.48
CA GLY A 73 11.38 4.62 -10.76
C GLY A 73 12.89 4.39 -10.77
N LEU A 74 13.34 3.42 -11.57
CA LEU A 74 14.76 3.06 -11.68
C LEU A 74 15.65 4.27 -12.02
N ASP A 75 15.16 5.19 -12.86
CA ASP A 75 15.83 6.44 -13.19
C ASP A 75 16.20 7.24 -11.93
N LYS A 76 15.22 7.43 -11.04
CA LYS A 76 15.44 8.17 -9.79
C LYS A 76 16.25 7.40 -8.77
N LEU A 77 16.09 6.08 -8.70
CA LEU A 77 16.91 5.24 -7.82
C LEU A 77 18.39 5.28 -8.22
N VAL A 78 18.68 5.28 -9.53
CA VAL A 78 20.05 5.39 -10.04
C VAL A 78 20.61 6.80 -9.82
N GLU A 79 19.80 7.85 -9.99
CA GLU A 79 20.20 9.23 -9.62
C GLU A 79 20.66 9.32 -8.15
N CYS A 80 19.99 8.62 -7.22
CA CYS A 80 20.37 8.58 -5.80
C CYS A 80 21.76 7.96 -5.55
N LEU A 81 22.30 7.16 -6.48
CA LEU A 81 23.66 6.64 -6.38
C LEU A 81 24.73 7.69 -6.72
N GLY A 82 24.33 8.82 -7.29
CA GLY A 82 25.19 10.00 -7.50
C GLY A 82 26.30 9.82 -8.52
N GLY A 83 26.17 8.85 -9.44
CA GLY A 83 27.15 8.62 -10.51
C GLY A 83 28.54 8.16 -10.03
N LYS A 84 28.65 7.68 -8.79
CA LYS A 84 29.92 7.27 -8.18
C LYS A 84 30.26 5.83 -8.54
N ILE A 85 31.46 5.59 -9.07
CA ILE A 85 31.86 4.28 -9.61
C ILE A 85 31.73 3.13 -8.60
N GLU A 86 32.02 3.39 -7.32
CA GLU A 86 31.92 2.42 -6.23
C GLU A 86 30.47 1.99 -5.92
N LYS A 87 29.48 2.71 -6.45
CA LYS A 87 28.06 2.39 -6.33
C LYS A 87 27.55 1.52 -7.48
N PHE A 88 28.35 1.31 -8.53
CA PHE A 88 27.98 0.54 -9.72
C PHE A 88 28.85 -0.71 -9.89
N THR A 89 29.18 -1.39 -8.79
CA THR A 89 30.16 -2.49 -8.78
C THR A 89 29.79 -3.62 -9.73
N LEU A 90 28.51 -4.00 -9.85
CA LEU A 90 28.07 -5.06 -10.75
C LEU A 90 28.12 -4.61 -12.20
N THR A 91 27.62 -3.41 -12.51
CA THR A 91 27.69 -2.82 -13.85
C THR A 91 29.14 -2.69 -14.33
N VAL A 92 30.02 -2.15 -13.48
CA VAL A 92 31.45 -1.96 -13.78
C VAL A 92 32.11 -3.29 -14.04
N ARG A 93 31.89 -4.29 -13.17
CA ARG A 93 32.47 -5.62 -13.34
C ARG A 93 32.01 -6.26 -14.65
N TYR A 94 30.71 -6.31 -14.89
CA TYR A 94 30.14 -6.97 -16.06
C TYR A 94 30.67 -6.40 -17.38
N PHE A 95 30.71 -5.07 -17.52
CA PHE A 95 31.17 -4.45 -18.76
C PHE A 95 32.70 -4.40 -18.88
N THR A 96 33.44 -4.44 -17.77
CA THR A 96 34.90 -4.63 -17.82
C THR A 96 35.24 -6.04 -18.32
N GLU A 97 34.49 -7.06 -17.91
CA GLU A 97 34.63 -8.44 -18.42
C GLU A 97 34.27 -8.55 -19.92
N LYS A 98 33.53 -7.57 -20.48
CA LYS A 98 33.27 -7.39 -21.92
C LYS A 98 34.31 -6.48 -22.63
N ASP A 99 35.45 -6.21 -22.00
CA ASP A 99 36.54 -5.36 -22.53
C ASP A 99 36.14 -3.89 -22.80
N TYR A 100 35.10 -3.37 -22.14
CA TYR A 100 34.78 -1.95 -22.23
C TYR A 100 35.61 -1.11 -21.27
N SER A 101 36.09 0.04 -21.75
CA SER A 101 36.81 1.00 -20.92
C SER A 101 35.88 1.66 -19.89
N ILE A 102 36.44 2.05 -18.74
CA ILE A 102 35.69 2.73 -17.69
C ILE A 102 34.95 3.98 -18.19
N ASP A 103 35.53 4.72 -19.14
CA ASP A 103 34.89 5.92 -19.69
C ASP A 103 33.67 5.60 -20.58
N LYS A 104 33.66 4.44 -21.25
CA LYS A 104 32.44 3.93 -21.91
C LYS A 104 31.41 3.50 -20.86
N ILE A 105 31.83 2.77 -19.83
CA ILE A 105 30.95 2.24 -18.78
C ILE A 105 30.23 3.34 -18.01
N LYS A 106 30.88 4.48 -17.75
CA LYS A 106 30.26 5.65 -17.08
C LYS A 106 29.00 6.16 -17.78
N LEU A 107 28.82 5.88 -19.07
CA LEU A 107 27.57 6.22 -19.78
C LEU A 107 26.36 5.49 -19.21
N PHE A 108 26.58 4.33 -18.57
CA PHE A 108 25.53 3.51 -17.96
C PHE A 108 25.22 3.89 -16.51
N PHE A 109 25.84 4.93 -15.93
CA PHE A 109 25.54 5.39 -14.55
C PHE A 109 24.26 6.24 -14.48
N ARG A 110 23.36 6.02 -15.41
CA ARG A 110 22.03 6.61 -15.52
C ARG A 110 21.15 5.66 -16.30
N LYS A 111 19.84 5.74 -16.08
CA LYS A 111 18.89 4.98 -16.90
C LYS A 111 18.91 5.48 -18.35
N GLY A 112 18.93 4.53 -19.30
CA GLY A 112 18.79 4.82 -20.73
C GLY A 112 17.34 5.16 -21.10
N VAL A 113 17.10 5.46 -22.38
CA VAL A 113 15.74 5.65 -22.92
C VAL A 113 15.39 4.57 -23.93
N PHE A 114 14.12 4.17 -23.94
CA PHE A 114 13.61 3.15 -24.83
C PHE A 114 12.26 3.55 -25.44
N PRO A 115 12.07 3.42 -26.76
CA PRO A 115 10.84 3.82 -27.44
C PRO A 115 9.81 2.67 -27.43
N TYR A 116 9.20 2.41 -26.27
CA TYR A 116 8.30 1.28 -26.07
C TYR A 116 7.14 1.21 -27.08
N ASP A 117 6.44 2.33 -27.30
CA ASP A 117 5.30 2.39 -28.22
C ASP A 117 5.71 2.26 -29.70
N TRP A 118 6.97 2.59 -30.02
CA TRP A 118 7.49 2.39 -31.37
C TRP A 118 7.84 0.93 -31.63
N ILE A 119 8.32 0.14 -30.68
CA ILE A 119 8.62 -1.29 -30.89
C ILE A 119 7.32 -2.12 -30.94
N ASN A 120 6.64 -2.05 -32.09
CA ASN A 120 5.37 -2.70 -32.35
C ASN A 120 5.44 -3.78 -33.45
N ALA A 121 6.64 -4.08 -33.95
CA ALA A 121 6.90 -5.08 -34.98
C ALA A 121 8.37 -5.54 -34.92
N TRP A 122 8.64 -6.81 -35.24
CA TRP A 122 9.98 -7.41 -35.11
C TRP A 122 11.00 -6.79 -36.06
N GLU A 123 10.57 -6.37 -37.25
CA GLU A 123 11.42 -5.77 -38.28
C GLU A 123 12.02 -4.42 -37.84
N LYS A 124 11.57 -3.86 -36.71
CA LYS A 124 12.15 -2.66 -36.12
C LYS A 124 13.49 -2.93 -35.45
N PHE A 125 13.75 -4.16 -35.00
CA PHE A 125 15.05 -4.55 -34.46
C PHE A 125 16.14 -4.56 -35.54
N ASP A 126 15.79 -4.85 -36.80
CA ASP A 126 16.72 -4.82 -37.94
C ASP A 126 17.12 -3.41 -38.39
N ARG A 127 16.52 -2.35 -37.81
CA ARG A 127 16.80 -0.97 -38.22
C ARG A 127 18.23 -0.58 -37.86
N THR A 128 18.99 -0.15 -38.87
CA THR A 128 20.41 0.24 -38.73
C THR A 128 20.62 1.66 -38.22
N SER A 129 19.59 2.28 -37.66
CA SER A 129 19.63 3.63 -37.10
C SER A 129 18.69 3.76 -35.92
N LEU A 130 19.07 4.57 -34.94
CA LEU A 130 18.18 4.99 -33.86
C LEU A 130 16.94 5.70 -34.45
N PRO A 131 15.71 5.41 -33.98
CA PRO A 131 14.53 6.12 -34.45
C PRO A 131 14.58 7.61 -34.11
N HIS A 132 13.73 8.41 -34.76
CA HIS A 132 13.70 9.84 -34.49
C HIS A 132 13.18 10.09 -33.07
N ARG A 133 13.59 11.19 -32.43
CA ARG A 133 13.10 11.56 -31.08
C ARG A 133 11.57 11.52 -30.97
N LYS A 134 10.85 11.97 -32.01
CA LYS A 134 9.38 11.93 -32.04
C LYS A 134 8.80 10.53 -31.80
N ASP A 135 9.53 9.49 -32.17
CA ASP A 135 9.12 8.09 -32.05
C ASP A 135 9.35 7.52 -30.64
N PHE A 136 10.02 8.26 -29.74
CA PHE A 136 10.12 7.95 -28.31
C PHE A 136 8.92 8.48 -27.49
N TYR A 137 7.85 8.95 -28.15
CA TYR A 137 6.65 9.40 -27.46
C TYR A 137 6.00 8.24 -26.70
N SER A 138 5.70 8.46 -25.41
CA SER A 138 5.09 7.47 -24.54
C SER A 138 3.59 7.71 -24.39
N LEU A 139 2.76 6.73 -24.76
CA LEU A 139 1.31 6.80 -24.55
C LEU A 139 0.93 6.81 -23.06
N LEU A 140 1.71 6.11 -22.23
CA LEU A 140 1.49 6.02 -20.78
C LEU A 140 1.69 7.36 -20.08
N SER A 141 2.75 8.08 -20.43
CA SER A 141 3.08 9.38 -19.80
C SER A 141 2.61 10.58 -20.62
N GLN A 142 2.04 10.35 -21.81
CA GLN A 142 1.58 11.36 -22.78
C GLN A 142 2.63 12.43 -23.13
N GLN A 143 3.90 12.08 -23.02
CA GLN A 143 5.02 12.99 -23.25
C GLN A 143 6.10 12.32 -24.10
N ASN A 144 6.93 13.15 -24.72
CA ASN A 144 8.14 12.72 -25.39
C ASN A 144 9.34 12.81 -24.45
N ILE A 145 10.43 12.11 -24.75
CA ILE A 145 11.69 12.21 -24.01
C ILE A 145 12.32 13.60 -24.19
N SER A 146 13.16 13.97 -23.22
CA SER A 146 13.92 15.22 -23.27
C SER A 146 14.91 15.23 -24.44
N LYS A 147 15.44 16.42 -24.77
CA LYS A 147 16.46 16.53 -25.81
C LYS A 147 17.76 15.88 -25.35
N GLU A 148 18.08 16.08 -24.08
CA GLU A 148 19.27 15.59 -23.39
C GLU A 148 19.29 14.06 -23.34
N ASP A 149 18.14 13.43 -23.11
CA ASP A 149 18.02 11.97 -23.13
C ASP A 149 18.23 11.39 -24.53
N TYR A 150 17.71 12.06 -25.55
CA TYR A 150 17.90 11.63 -26.93
C TYR A 150 19.36 11.81 -27.37
N GLU A 151 19.99 12.93 -27.04
CA GLU A 151 21.42 13.17 -27.28
C GLU A 151 22.29 12.09 -26.58
N HIS A 152 21.90 11.66 -25.37
CA HIS A 152 22.55 10.56 -24.68
C HIS A 152 22.37 9.22 -25.41
N ALA A 153 21.16 8.87 -25.86
CA ALA A 153 20.92 7.66 -26.64
C ALA A 153 21.72 7.63 -27.95
N GLN A 154 21.82 8.77 -28.64
CA GLN A 154 22.68 8.92 -29.83
C GLN A 154 24.15 8.70 -29.50
N LYS A 155 24.63 9.23 -28.37
CA LYS A 155 26.00 9.03 -27.90
C LYS A 155 26.28 7.56 -27.59
N VAL A 156 25.36 6.85 -26.93
CA VAL A 156 25.47 5.41 -26.68
C VAL A 156 25.50 4.64 -27.99
N TRP A 157 24.58 4.91 -28.92
CA TRP A 157 24.57 4.29 -30.25
C TRP A 157 25.91 4.41 -30.96
N GLN A 158 26.51 5.61 -30.96
CA GLN A 158 27.78 5.88 -31.64
C GLN A 158 28.98 5.24 -30.94
N ILE A 159 29.10 5.40 -29.61
CA ILE A 159 30.29 4.95 -28.85
C ILE A 159 30.37 3.42 -28.77
N PHE A 160 29.23 2.75 -28.76
CA PHE A 160 29.17 1.29 -28.76
C PHE A 160 28.99 0.69 -30.17
N GLU A 161 29.05 1.53 -31.21
CA GLU A 161 29.09 1.11 -32.61
C GLU A 161 27.92 0.19 -33.00
N MET A 162 26.72 0.54 -32.53
CA MET A 162 25.50 -0.24 -32.72
C MET A 162 25.19 -0.42 -34.21
N LYS A 163 25.02 -1.68 -34.64
CA LYS A 163 24.73 -2.02 -36.04
C LYS A 163 23.26 -1.99 -36.36
N ASN A 164 22.43 -2.36 -35.41
CA ASN A 164 20.98 -2.42 -35.53
C ASN A 164 20.33 -2.07 -34.18
N PHE A 165 19.00 -1.97 -34.19
CA PHE A 165 18.25 -1.61 -32.99
C PHE A 165 18.14 -2.76 -31.99
N GLU A 166 18.31 -4.02 -32.44
CA GLU A 166 18.46 -5.20 -31.59
C GLU A 166 19.63 -5.06 -30.61
N GLU A 167 20.82 -4.70 -31.09
CA GLU A 167 22.00 -4.50 -30.25
C GLU A 167 21.78 -3.37 -29.23
N TYR A 168 21.11 -2.27 -29.63
CA TYR A 168 20.75 -1.18 -28.71
C TYR A 168 19.74 -1.63 -27.65
N HIS A 169 18.74 -2.42 -28.05
CA HIS A 169 17.75 -2.99 -27.16
C HIS A 169 18.38 -3.93 -26.12
N ASP A 170 19.26 -4.82 -26.55
CA ASP A 170 19.90 -5.78 -25.66
C ASP A 170 20.80 -5.07 -24.66
N LEU A 171 21.56 -4.07 -25.11
CA LEU A 171 22.34 -3.22 -24.21
C LEU A 171 21.45 -2.44 -23.24
N TYR A 172 20.33 -1.89 -23.71
CA TYR A 172 19.36 -1.20 -22.85
C TYR A 172 18.81 -2.15 -21.76
N LEU A 173 18.44 -3.38 -22.12
CA LEU A 173 17.96 -4.37 -21.14
C LEU A 173 19.04 -4.81 -20.16
N GLU A 174 20.25 -5.10 -20.66
CA GLU A 174 21.39 -5.46 -19.81
C GLU A 174 21.67 -4.36 -18.77
N THR A 175 21.70 -3.10 -19.23
CA THR A 175 21.94 -1.95 -18.35
C THR A 175 20.80 -1.75 -17.34
N ASP A 176 19.54 -1.85 -17.73
CA ASP A 176 18.40 -1.73 -16.79
C ASP A 176 18.47 -2.81 -15.68
N VAL A 177 18.83 -4.05 -16.03
CA VAL A 177 18.98 -5.15 -15.05
C VAL A 177 20.15 -4.91 -14.11
N LEU A 178 21.32 -4.54 -14.65
CA LEU A 178 22.52 -4.28 -13.85
C LEU A 178 22.34 -3.07 -12.93
N LEU A 179 21.71 -2.01 -13.42
CA LEU A 179 21.36 -0.84 -12.63
C LEU A 179 20.43 -1.20 -11.46
N LEU A 180 19.40 -2.00 -11.71
CA LEU A 180 18.51 -2.46 -10.64
C LEU A 180 19.27 -3.30 -9.61
N ALA A 181 20.17 -4.17 -10.06
CA ALA A 181 20.99 -4.99 -9.19
C ALA A 181 21.96 -4.15 -8.34
N ASP A 182 22.62 -3.15 -8.92
CA ASP A 182 23.49 -2.22 -8.20
C ASP A 182 22.70 -1.39 -7.18
N VAL A 183 21.53 -0.88 -7.56
CA VAL A 183 20.61 -0.18 -6.66
C VAL A 183 20.24 -1.08 -5.47
N PHE A 184 19.80 -2.32 -5.73
CA PHE A 184 19.38 -3.23 -4.67
C PHE A 184 20.55 -3.67 -3.78
N MET A 185 21.73 -3.92 -4.35
CA MET A 185 22.94 -4.22 -3.58
C MET A 185 23.33 -3.07 -2.65
N ASN A 186 23.27 -1.83 -3.12
CA ASN A 186 23.53 -0.66 -2.27
C ASN A 186 22.48 -0.53 -1.15
N TYR A 187 21.22 -0.78 -1.47
CA TYR A 187 20.14 -0.80 -0.50
C TYR A 187 20.35 -1.89 0.57
N THR A 188 20.71 -3.12 0.16
CA THR A 188 21.06 -4.22 1.08
C THR A 188 22.24 -3.86 1.98
N ILE A 189 23.31 -3.27 1.44
CA ILE A 189 24.47 -2.84 2.24
C ILE A 189 24.06 -1.79 3.28
N MET A 190 23.19 -0.84 2.90
CA MET A 190 22.66 0.17 3.81
C MET A 190 21.83 -0.48 4.93
N CYS A 191 20.84 -1.32 4.60
CA CYS A 191 20.00 -2.00 5.59
C CYS A 191 20.82 -2.90 6.54
N LEU A 192 21.83 -3.61 6.02
CA LEU A 192 22.72 -4.41 6.85
C LEU A 192 23.58 -3.55 7.79
N LYS A 193 23.97 -2.35 7.37
CA LYS A 193 24.77 -1.45 8.19
C LYS A 193 23.92 -0.79 9.28
N ASP A 194 22.73 -0.32 8.92
CA ASP A 194 21.90 0.50 9.80
C ASP A 194 21.04 -0.36 10.73
N ASP A 195 20.41 -1.40 10.18
CA ASP A 195 19.50 -2.28 10.93
C ASP A 195 20.08 -3.67 11.18
N GLY A 196 21.13 -4.08 10.47
CA GLY A 196 21.63 -5.46 10.48
C GLY A 196 20.61 -6.47 9.95
N LEU A 197 19.76 -6.03 9.02
CA LEU A 197 18.74 -6.84 8.35
C LEU A 197 19.00 -6.85 6.83
N ASP A 198 18.86 -8.02 6.21
CA ASP A 198 18.94 -8.14 4.76
C ASP A 198 17.53 -8.09 4.16
N PRO A 199 17.20 -7.08 3.32
CA PRO A 199 15.88 -6.94 2.72
C PRO A 199 15.48 -8.12 1.82
N SER A 200 16.43 -8.92 1.33
CA SER A 200 16.15 -10.11 0.50
C SER A 200 15.48 -11.26 1.28
N HIS A 201 15.55 -11.24 2.62
CA HIS A 201 14.86 -12.21 3.47
C HIS A 201 13.40 -11.87 3.76
N TYR A 202 12.93 -10.73 3.27
CA TYR A 202 11.60 -10.22 3.57
C TYR A 202 10.77 -10.13 2.28
N ILE A 203 9.47 -10.40 2.39
CA ILE A 203 8.54 -10.29 1.26
C ILE A 203 8.26 -8.81 0.92
N SER A 204 8.34 -7.92 1.91
CA SER A 204 8.04 -6.50 1.75
C SER A 204 8.80 -5.62 2.75
N ALA A 205 8.96 -4.34 2.41
CA ALA A 205 9.55 -3.34 3.30
C ALA A 205 8.85 -3.28 4.67
N PRO A 206 7.50 -3.24 4.78
CA PRO A 206 6.84 -3.24 6.08
C PRO A 206 7.21 -4.42 6.98
N GLY A 207 7.43 -5.61 6.42
CA GLY A 207 7.89 -6.78 7.19
C GLY A 207 9.29 -6.59 7.76
N MET A 208 10.21 -6.06 6.95
CA MET A 208 11.56 -5.72 7.40
C MET A 208 11.55 -4.60 8.44
N PHE A 209 10.76 -3.54 8.23
CA PHE A 209 10.63 -2.43 9.17
C PHE A 209 10.05 -2.86 10.51
N ASN A 210 9.09 -3.78 10.52
CA ASN A 210 8.55 -4.36 11.73
C ASN A 210 9.64 -5.07 12.55
N ASP A 211 10.49 -5.88 11.91
CA ASP A 211 11.63 -6.52 12.58
C ASP A 211 12.70 -5.52 13.03
N SER A 212 12.99 -4.48 12.22
CA SER A 212 13.89 -3.38 12.62
C SER A 212 13.36 -2.66 13.86
N LEU A 213 12.05 -2.39 13.92
CA LEU A 213 11.40 -1.79 15.09
C LEU A 213 11.56 -2.66 16.35
N TYR A 214 11.27 -3.95 16.27
CA TYR A 214 11.48 -4.87 17.41
C TYR A 214 12.95 -4.94 17.84
N LYS A 215 13.87 -5.00 16.88
CA LYS A 215 15.31 -5.07 17.16
C LYS A 215 15.84 -3.80 17.82
N SER A 216 15.40 -2.63 17.37
CA SER A 216 15.85 -1.33 17.88
C SER A 216 15.22 -0.98 19.22
N SER A 217 13.92 -1.24 19.39
CA SER A 217 13.20 -0.92 20.62
C SER A 217 13.46 -1.93 21.76
N GLY A 218 13.71 -3.20 21.43
CA GLY A 218 13.74 -4.29 22.41
C GLY A 218 12.39 -4.57 23.08
N VAL A 219 11.31 -3.94 22.60
CA VAL A 219 9.96 -4.08 23.16
C VAL A 219 9.32 -5.37 22.65
N GLU A 220 8.60 -6.06 23.53
CA GLU A 220 7.77 -7.21 23.16
C GLU A 220 6.30 -6.79 23.11
N LEU A 221 5.73 -6.67 21.91
CA LEU A 221 4.29 -6.43 21.76
C LEU A 221 3.51 -7.71 22.05
N LYS A 222 2.57 -7.66 23.00
CA LYS A 222 1.79 -8.84 23.39
C LYS A 222 0.68 -9.10 22.39
N LEU A 223 0.56 -10.37 22.00
CA LEU A 223 -0.47 -10.82 21.10
C LEU A 223 -1.86 -10.73 21.76
N MET A 224 -2.78 -10.01 21.14
CA MET A 224 -4.19 -10.03 21.50
C MET A 224 -4.76 -11.43 21.24
N THR A 225 -5.13 -12.15 22.30
CA THR A 225 -5.71 -13.51 22.20
C THR A 225 -7.23 -13.51 22.36
N ASN A 226 -7.81 -12.41 22.86
CA ASN A 226 -9.25 -12.22 22.98
C ASN A 226 -9.80 -11.47 21.76
N MET A 227 -10.83 -12.02 21.12
CA MET A 227 -11.46 -11.43 19.94
C MET A 227 -12.16 -10.11 20.24
N ASP A 228 -12.77 -9.97 21.42
CA ASP A 228 -13.49 -8.75 21.79
C ASP A 228 -12.50 -7.58 21.97
N GLU A 229 -11.36 -7.84 22.63
CA GLU A 229 -10.28 -6.86 22.78
C GLU A 229 -9.71 -6.43 21.41
N TYR A 230 -9.46 -7.41 20.54
CA TYR A 230 -9.03 -7.14 19.17
C TYR A 230 -10.05 -6.30 18.39
N LEU A 231 -11.34 -6.63 18.49
CA LEU A 231 -12.39 -5.89 17.79
C LEU A 231 -12.54 -4.47 18.33
N THR A 232 -12.43 -4.26 19.64
CA THR A 232 -12.43 -2.91 20.24
C THR A 232 -11.30 -2.06 19.66
N VAL A 233 -10.06 -2.56 19.65
CA VAL A 233 -8.92 -1.82 19.07
C VAL A 233 -9.11 -1.60 17.58
N LYS A 234 -9.45 -2.65 16.82
CA LYS A 234 -9.65 -2.59 15.37
C LYS A 234 -10.73 -1.58 14.98
N ASN A 235 -11.85 -1.56 15.70
CA ASN A 235 -12.95 -0.64 15.45
C ASN A 235 -12.61 0.79 15.88
N GLY A 236 -11.63 0.97 16.78
CA GLY A 236 -11.09 2.26 17.18
C GLY A 236 -10.06 2.85 16.19
N ILE A 237 -9.41 2.02 15.35
CA ILE A 237 -8.44 2.50 14.37
C ILE A 237 -9.09 3.49 13.38
N ARG A 238 -8.46 4.64 13.21
CA ARG A 238 -8.80 5.66 12.20
C ARG A 238 -7.59 5.90 11.30
N GLY A 239 -7.86 6.28 10.05
CA GLY A 239 -6.81 6.70 9.11
C GLY A 239 -6.35 8.12 9.40
N GLY A 240 -5.53 8.67 8.49
CA GLY A 240 -5.19 10.09 8.51
C GLY A 240 -6.44 10.97 8.38
N MET A 241 -6.53 11.99 9.22
CA MET A 241 -7.61 12.97 9.15
C MET A 241 -7.46 13.78 7.85
N THR A 242 -8.41 13.65 6.93
CA THR A 242 -8.49 14.48 5.72
C THR A 242 -9.77 15.31 5.80
N MET A 243 -9.60 16.62 5.88
CA MET A 243 -10.70 17.55 6.13
C MET A 243 -10.56 18.77 5.23
N THR A 244 -11.68 19.28 4.73
CA THR A 244 -11.73 20.48 3.89
C THR A 244 -12.88 21.37 4.37
N SER A 245 -12.60 22.28 5.31
CA SER A 245 -13.62 23.21 5.85
C SER A 245 -14.09 24.21 4.80
N HIS A 246 -13.18 24.61 3.91
CA HIS A 246 -13.46 25.52 2.81
C HIS A 246 -13.08 24.86 1.49
N ARG A 247 -14.06 24.69 0.60
CA ARG A 247 -13.87 24.07 -0.73
C ARG A 247 -12.90 24.84 -1.63
N TYR A 248 -12.76 26.15 -1.40
CA TYR A 248 -11.91 27.01 -2.18
C TYR A 248 -11.40 28.17 -1.35
N ALA A 249 -10.09 28.36 -1.33
CA ALA A 249 -9.42 29.53 -0.78
C ALA A 249 -8.42 30.06 -1.80
N LYS A 250 -8.31 31.38 -1.90
CA LYS A 250 -7.38 32.05 -2.81
C LYS A 250 -6.72 33.22 -2.12
N ALA A 251 -5.40 33.20 -2.07
CA ALA A 251 -4.58 34.31 -1.61
C ALA A 251 -4.54 35.44 -2.66
N ASN A 252 -4.63 36.70 -2.21
CA ASN A 252 -4.30 37.87 -3.01
C ASN A 252 -2.83 38.23 -2.74
N ASN A 253 -1.91 37.49 -3.35
CA ASN A 253 -0.47 37.66 -3.18
C ASN A 253 0.13 38.38 -4.41
N PRO A 254 0.93 39.45 -4.24
CA PRO A 254 1.61 40.16 -5.34
C PRO A 254 2.48 39.30 -6.27
N GLN A 255 2.88 38.10 -5.83
CA GLN A 255 3.64 37.13 -6.64
C GLN A 255 2.76 36.28 -7.57
N CYS A 256 1.43 36.32 -7.40
CA CYS A 256 0.49 35.56 -8.21
C CYS A 256 0.12 36.35 -9.49
N PRO A 257 0.00 35.69 -10.66
CA PRO A 257 -0.32 36.35 -11.93
C PRO A 257 -1.63 37.16 -11.96
N ASP A 258 -2.55 36.84 -11.06
CA ASP A 258 -3.91 37.39 -10.96
C ASP A 258 -4.13 38.28 -9.73
N TYR A 259 -3.03 38.80 -9.17
CA TYR A 259 -3.02 39.78 -8.09
C TYR A 259 -3.88 41.00 -8.40
N LYS A 260 -4.64 41.47 -7.40
CA LYS A 260 -5.45 42.69 -7.49
C LYS A 260 -4.98 43.69 -6.44
N SER A 261 -4.34 44.76 -6.90
CA SER A 261 -3.82 45.85 -6.03
C SER A 261 -4.87 46.56 -5.20
N ASN A 262 -6.14 46.51 -5.64
CA ASN A 262 -7.25 47.16 -4.95
C ASN A 262 -7.81 46.31 -3.80
N ASN A 263 -7.39 45.04 -3.70
CA ASN A 263 -7.81 44.14 -2.63
C ASN A 263 -6.71 44.05 -1.56
N PRO A 264 -7.06 43.80 -0.29
CA PRO A 264 -6.08 43.52 0.75
C PRO A 264 -5.19 42.33 0.36
N ASN A 265 -3.90 42.38 0.73
CA ASN A 265 -3.02 41.24 0.54
C ASN A 265 -3.41 40.08 1.45
N SER A 266 -3.33 38.86 0.94
CA SER A 266 -3.51 37.64 1.73
C SER A 266 -2.59 36.53 1.25
N TRP A 267 -2.32 35.56 2.12
CA TRP A 267 -1.43 34.43 1.89
C TRP A 267 -2.11 33.14 2.34
N ILE A 268 -1.69 32.02 1.73
CA ILE A 268 -2.03 30.67 2.19
C ILE A 268 -0.72 30.06 2.68
N MET A 269 -0.74 29.52 3.89
CA MET A 269 0.39 28.82 4.49
C MET A 269 0.21 27.32 4.29
N TYR A 270 1.29 26.64 3.90
CA TYR A 270 1.34 25.18 3.83
C TYR A 270 2.30 24.69 4.91
N GLU A 271 1.80 23.88 5.83
CA GLU A 271 2.59 23.23 6.88
C GLU A 271 2.51 21.72 6.68
N ASP A 272 3.66 21.06 6.78
CA ASP A 272 3.80 19.61 6.65
C ASP A 272 4.72 19.09 7.75
N MET A 273 4.21 18.13 8.53
CA MET A 273 4.97 17.54 9.61
C MET A 273 5.82 16.39 9.08
N ASN A 274 7.13 16.65 9.01
CA ASN A 274 8.12 15.64 8.65
C ASN A 274 7.98 14.39 9.53
N ALA A 275 7.74 13.25 8.89
CA ALA A 275 7.64 11.95 9.54
C ALA A 275 6.60 11.89 10.69
N LEU A 276 5.41 12.48 10.49
CA LEU A 276 4.30 12.51 11.47
C LEU A 276 4.11 11.20 12.25
N TYR A 277 3.93 10.07 11.56
CA TYR A 277 3.70 8.78 12.22
C TYR A 277 4.92 8.27 12.99
N SER A 278 6.12 8.40 12.42
CA SER A 278 7.34 8.01 13.11
C SER A 278 7.55 8.85 14.37
N GLY A 279 7.27 10.15 14.32
CA GLY A 279 7.29 11.03 15.48
C GLY A 279 6.23 10.68 16.53
N ALA A 280 5.04 10.23 16.12
CA ALA A 280 4.05 9.70 17.05
C ALA A 280 4.51 8.38 17.70
N MET A 281 5.17 7.50 16.93
CA MET A 281 5.73 6.23 17.42
C MET A 281 6.89 6.40 18.40
N THR A 282 7.49 7.60 18.53
CA THR A 282 8.48 7.88 19.58
C THR A 282 7.86 8.27 20.92
N GLN A 283 6.52 8.44 20.98
CA GLN A 283 5.80 8.72 22.22
C GLN A 283 5.46 7.42 22.95
N TYR A 284 4.98 7.53 24.19
CA TYR A 284 4.46 6.37 24.94
C TYR A 284 3.26 5.77 24.22
N MET A 285 3.32 4.47 23.95
CA MET A 285 2.34 3.72 23.16
C MET A 285 1.97 2.41 23.89
N PRO A 286 0.72 1.94 23.78
CA PRO A 286 0.29 0.70 24.42
C PRO A 286 0.97 -0.52 23.78
N ILE A 287 1.50 -1.43 24.62
CA ILE A 287 2.19 -2.66 24.19
C ILE A 287 1.41 -3.94 24.50
N GLU A 288 0.44 -3.86 25.43
CA GLU A 288 -0.42 -4.96 25.84
C GLU A 288 -1.78 -4.46 26.34
N ILE A 289 -2.78 -5.35 26.35
CA ILE A 289 -4.09 -5.09 26.95
C ILE A 289 -4.15 -5.85 28.28
N LEU A 290 -4.27 -5.11 29.38
CA LEU A 290 -4.31 -5.68 30.74
C LEU A 290 -5.68 -6.25 31.13
N GLY A 291 -6.73 -5.87 30.39
CA GLY A 291 -8.10 -6.31 30.59
C GLY A 291 -9.08 -5.14 30.74
N LYS A 292 -10.34 -5.49 31.03
CA LYS A 292 -11.43 -4.50 31.21
C LYS A 292 -11.47 -4.01 32.65
N VAL A 293 -11.72 -2.71 32.81
CA VAL A 293 -11.88 -2.04 34.10
C VAL A 293 -13.31 -1.53 34.20
N ALA A 294 -13.92 -1.70 35.38
CA ALA A 294 -15.25 -1.15 35.64
C ALA A 294 -15.20 0.39 35.70
N PRO A 295 -16.20 1.12 35.18
CA PRO A 295 -16.16 2.58 35.09
C PRO A 295 -15.82 3.32 36.39
N GLU A 296 -16.26 2.79 37.53
CA GLU A 296 -16.06 3.40 38.85
C GLU A 296 -14.60 3.35 39.33
N LYS A 297 -13.76 2.56 38.65
CA LYS A 297 -12.32 2.42 38.93
C LYS A 297 -11.46 3.21 37.96
N ILE A 298 -12.04 3.85 36.95
CA ILE A 298 -11.30 4.69 36.00
C ILE A 298 -11.01 6.03 36.70
N PRO A 299 -9.75 6.47 36.79
CA PRO A 299 -9.43 7.78 37.33
C PRO A 299 -9.99 8.88 36.42
N ASP A 300 -10.03 10.12 36.92
CA ASP A 300 -10.38 11.26 36.06
C ASP A 300 -9.42 11.31 34.86
N ILE A 301 -9.97 11.14 33.66
CA ILE A 301 -9.20 11.03 32.42
C ILE A 301 -8.37 12.28 32.15
N GLN A 302 -8.80 13.44 32.64
CA GLN A 302 -8.07 14.70 32.51
C GLN A 302 -6.84 14.79 33.40
N SER A 303 -6.74 13.90 34.40
CA SER A 303 -5.62 13.83 35.35
C SER A 303 -4.52 12.84 34.93
N ILE A 304 -4.76 12.06 33.88
CA ILE A 304 -3.84 11.01 33.43
C ILE A 304 -2.72 11.65 32.59
N ALA A 305 -1.47 11.48 33.04
CA ALA A 305 -0.31 11.97 32.29
C ALA A 305 -0.10 11.16 30.99
N PRO A 306 0.34 11.79 29.88
CA PRO A 306 0.56 11.10 28.59
C PRO A 306 1.61 9.98 28.63
N ASP A 307 2.52 10.00 29.60
CA ASP A 307 3.63 9.06 29.81
C ASP A 307 3.37 8.06 30.96
N THR A 308 2.11 7.97 31.42
CA THR A 308 1.74 7.00 32.44
C THR A 308 1.96 5.55 31.96
N GLU A 309 2.25 4.66 32.90
CA GLU A 309 2.44 3.23 32.62
C GLU A 309 1.14 2.55 32.16
N ILE A 310 -0.02 3.03 32.60
CA ILE A 310 -1.33 2.43 32.29
C ILE A 310 -2.24 3.47 31.62
N GLY A 311 -2.46 3.28 30.32
CA GLY A 311 -3.47 4.02 29.54
C GLY A 311 -4.84 3.35 29.54
N TYR A 312 -5.86 4.07 29.06
CA TYR A 312 -7.24 3.60 28.99
C TYR A 312 -7.80 3.81 27.57
N THR A 313 -8.50 2.81 27.05
CA THR A 313 -9.39 2.95 25.89
C THR A 313 -10.82 3.00 26.39
N LEU A 314 -11.58 4.02 25.99
CA LEU A 314 -12.89 4.31 26.54
C LEU A 314 -13.96 4.16 25.46
N GLU A 315 -15.05 3.47 25.80
CA GLU A 315 -16.30 3.47 25.05
C GLU A 315 -17.28 4.33 25.83
N VAL A 316 -17.70 5.45 25.25
CA VAL A 316 -18.46 6.50 25.94
C VAL A 316 -19.55 7.06 25.05
N ASP A 317 -20.63 7.53 25.65
CA ASP A 317 -21.58 8.41 25.01
C ASP A 317 -21.05 9.86 25.07
N LEU A 318 -21.05 10.55 23.92
CA LEU A 318 -20.58 11.93 23.82
C LEU A 318 -21.75 12.88 23.55
N GLU A 319 -21.82 13.97 24.32
CA GLU A 319 -22.72 15.09 24.05
C GLU A 319 -21.89 16.36 23.88
N VAL A 320 -22.02 17.01 22.72
CA VAL A 320 -21.36 18.30 22.45
C VAL A 320 -22.39 19.42 22.61
N PRO A 321 -22.20 20.36 23.57
CA PRO A 321 -23.09 21.50 23.74
C PRO A 321 -23.28 22.29 22.45
N VAL A 322 -24.53 22.64 22.13
CA VAL A 322 -24.91 23.30 20.87
C VAL A 322 -24.11 24.57 20.58
N HIS A 323 -23.81 25.36 21.63
CA HIS A 323 -23.05 26.60 21.50
C HIS A 323 -21.58 26.40 21.07
N LEU A 324 -21.08 25.15 21.05
CA LEU A 324 -19.73 24.79 20.60
C LEU A 324 -19.70 24.20 19.19
N HIS A 325 -20.86 23.98 18.54
CA HIS A 325 -20.90 23.31 17.23
C HIS A 325 -20.14 24.09 16.17
N ASP A 326 -20.34 25.42 16.10
CA ASP A 326 -19.63 26.29 15.16
C ASP A 326 -18.12 26.34 15.45
N PHE A 327 -17.71 26.20 16.72
CA PHE A 327 -16.30 26.20 17.10
C PHE A 327 -15.57 24.95 16.58
N PHE A 328 -16.24 23.79 16.54
CA PHE A 328 -15.66 22.55 16.03
C PHE A 328 -15.94 22.29 14.54
N ALA A 329 -16.53 23.25 13.82
CA ALA A 329 -16.86 23.09 12.41
C ALA A 329 -15.62 22.77 11.54
N ASP A 330 -14.47 23.33 11.90
CA ASP A 330 -13.19 23.12 11.22
C ASP A 330 -12.46 21.85 11.67
N TYR A 331 -12.84 21.25 12.80
CA TYR A 331 -12.22 20.05 13.35
C TYR A 331 -13.26 19.19 14.06
N PRO A 332 -14.00 18.34 13.32
CA PRO A 332 -15.06 17.54 13.89
C PRO A 332 -14.51 16.57 14.94
N LEU A 333 -15.13 16.58 16.12
CA LEU A 333 -14.77 15.72 17.23
C LEU A 333 -15.27 14.29 16.99
N ALA A 334 -14.48 13.30 17.39
CA ALA A 334 -14.84 11.87 17.40
C ALA A 334 -15.44 11.36 16.07
N PRO A 335 -14.73 11.44 14.93
CA PRO A 335 -15.25 10.99 13.64
C PRO A 335 -15.54 9.48 13.63
N GLU A 336 -16.74 9.14 13.16
CA GLU A 336 -17.20 7.76 13.03
C GLU A 336 -17.10 7.24 11.59
N LYS A 337 -16.80 5.95 11.46
CA LYS A 337 -16.85 5.27 10.16
C LYS A 337 -18.29 4.90 9.86
N GLN A 338 -18.94 5.67 8.99
CA GLN A 338 -20.30 5.43 8.55
C GLN A 338 -20.40 5.25 7.04
N ILE A 339 -21.36 4.44 6.60
CA ILE A 339 -21.78 4.40 5.20
C ILE A 339 -22.71 5.58 5.00
N VAL A 340 -22.35 6.49 4.09
CA VAL A 340 -23.19 7.65 3.77
C VAL A 340 -24.44 7.15 3.03
N PRO A 341 -25.64 7.36 3.59
CA PRO A 341 -26.89 7.05 2.91
C PRO A 341 -27.06 7.86 1.61
N GLU A 342 -27.76 7.30 0.62
CA GLU A 342 -27.96 7.94 -0.68
C GLU A 342 -28.72 9.27 -0.55
N ASP A 343 -29.67 9.36 0.39
CA ASP A 343 -30.46 10.56 0.70
C ASP A 343 -29.64 11.68 1.37
N TRP A 344 -28.39 11.41 1.78
CA TRP A 344 -27.47 12.43 2.28
C TRP A 344 -26.58 13.01 1.17
N LEU A 345 -26.62 12.42 -0.03
CA LEU A 345 -25.84 12.93 -1.16
C LEU A 345 -26.46 14.24 -1.67
N SER A 346 -25.59 15.17 -2.09
CA SER A 346 -26.05 16.31 -2.84
C SER A 346 -26.38 15.90 -4.28
N LEU A 347 -27.32 16.61 -4.93
CA LEU A 347 -27.66 16.43 -6.37
C LEU A 347 -26.46 16.48 -7.32
N TYR A 348 -25.35 17.09 -6.90
CA TYR A 348 -24.10 17.10 -7.65
C TYR A 348 -23.37 15.77 -7.54
N ASN A 349 -23.29 15.19 -6.34
CA ASN A 349 -22.60 13.93 -6.07
C ASN A 349 -23.34 12.73 -6.69
N GLU A 350 -24.68 12.77 -6.73
CA GLU A 350 -25.53 11.75 -7.36
C GLU A 350 -25.21 11.54 -8.85
N LYS A 351 -24.67 12.55 -9.55
CA LYS A 351 -24.35 12.48 -10.98
C LYS A 351 -22.96 11.93 -11.28
N THR A 352 -22.10 11.80 -10.27
CA THR A 352 -20.67 11.46 -10.40
C THR A 352 -20.33 10.04 -9.94
N THR A 353 -21.27 9.37 -9.28
CA THR A 353 -21.24 7.91 -9.02
C THR A 353 -21.96 7.18 -10.14
#